data_AF-A0A8T1IAF8-F1
#
_entry.id   AF-A0A8T1IAF8-F1
#
_cell.length_a   1.000
_cell.length_b   1.000
_cell.length_c   1.000
_cell.angle_alpha   90.00
_cell.angle_beta   90.00
_cell.angle_gamma   90.00
#
_symmetry.space_group_name_H-M   'P 1'
#
loop_
_entity.id
_entity.type
_entity.pdbx_description
1 polymer ?
#
loop_
_entity_poly.entity_id
_entity_poly.type
_entity_poly.pdbx_seq_one_letter_code
_entity_poly.pdbx_strand_id
1 'polypeptide(L)'
;MLKRYLEIKAAAKQVGHSYDALLFHVLPTSNRCGRLFSQAKTVLTPHQSALLPIHFDMIMFLKANRQYWDRRTVATAEALLSNQQPAQ
;
A
#
# COMPACT_ATOMS: atom_id res chain seq x y z
N MET A 1 13.90 42.64 -7.10
CA MET A 1 14.02 41.47 -6.20
C MET A 1 12.68 41.08 -5.57
N LEU A 2 11.96 42.00 -4.92
CA LEU A 2 10.67 41.75 -4.25
C LEU A 2 9.54 41.19 -5.14
N LYS A 3 9.43 41.65 -6.40
CA LYS A 3 8.43 41.12 -7.35
C LYS A 3 8.57 39.62 -7.60
N ARG A 4 9.81 39.16 -7.82
CA ARG A 4 10.12 37.73 -8.02
C ARG A 4 9.82 36.89 -6.78
N TYR A 5 10.07 37.43 -5.59
CA TYR A 5 9.71 36.76 -4.33
C TYR A 5 8.18 36.61 -4.17
N LEU A 6 7.42 37.65 -4.50
CA LEU A 6 5.95 37.60 -4.44
C LEU A 6 5.37 36.65 -5.49
N GLU A 7 5.93 36.61 -6.69
CA GLU A 7 5.56 35.65 -7.75
C GLU A 7 5.83 34.20 -7.34
N ILE A 8 7.00 33.91 -6.77
CA ILE A 8 7.33 32.58 -6.25
C ILE A 8 6.38 32.19 -5.10
N LYS A 9 6.06 33.12 -4.20
CA LYS A 9 5.13 32.88 -3.09
C LYS A 9 3.69 32.67 -3.57
N ALA A 10 3.27 33.38 -4.61
CA ALA A 10 1.97 33.21 -5.26
C ALA A 10 1.88 31.87 -6.01
N ALA A 11 2.92 31.48 -6.74
CA ALA A 11 3.02 30.18 -7.41
C ALA A 11 3.01 29.02 -6.40
N ALA A 12 3.78 29.13 -5.30
CA ALA A 12 3.78 28.15 -4.22
C ALA A 12 2.40 28.02 -3.54
N LYS A 13 1.66 29.13 -3.40
CA LYS A 13 0.29 29.13 -2.88
C LYS A 13 -0.71 28.43 -3.81
N GLN A 14 -0.55 28.58 -5.13
CA GLN A 14 -1.37 27.86 -6.12
C GLN A 14 -1.03 26.36 -6.19
N VAL A 15 0.25 26.00 -6.04
CA VAL A 15 0.68 24.59 -5.96
C VAL A 15 0.16 23.93 -4.68
N GLY A 16 0.11 24.66 -3.56
CA GLY A 16 -0.48 24.16 -2.30
C GLY A 16 -1.92 23.68 -2.45
N HIS A 17 -2.74 24.38 -3.23
CA HIS A 17 -4.13 24.01 -3.48
C HIS A 17 -4.33 22.83 -4.45
N SER A 18 -3.31 22.45 -5.21
CA SER A 18 -3.36 21.28 -6.12
C SER A 18 -3.38 19.96 -5.34
N TYR A 19 -2.69 19.91 -4.20
CA TYR A 19 -2.64 18.72 -3.34
C TYR A 19 -3.79 18.63 -2.35
N ASP A 20 -4.55 19.71 -2.13
CA ASP A 20 -5.73 19.73 -1.25
C ASP A 20 -6.80 18.74 -1.70
N ALA A 21 -7.01 18.60 -3.02
CA ALA A 21 -7.93 17.59 -3.57
C ALA A 21 -7.44 16.16 -3.31
N LEU A 22 -6.12 15.94 -3.31
CA LEU A 22 -5.50 14.63 -3.05
C LEU A 22 -5.49 14.29 -1.55
N LEU A 23 -5.45 15.30 -0.67
CA LEU A 23 -5.49 15.13 0.79
C LEU A 23 -6.76 14.41 1.26
N PHE A 24 -7.88 14.54 0.55
CA PHE A 24 -9.11 13.77 0.85
C PHE A 24 -8.99 12.28 0.52
N HIS A 25 -8.13 11.91 -0.44
CA HIS A 25 -7.85 10.52 -0.79
C HIS A 25 -6.77 9.90 0.11
N VAL A 26 -5.90 10.75 0.69
CA VAL A 26 -4.92 10.34 1.70
C VAL A 26 -5.63 10.31 3.06
N LEU A 27 -6.27 9.19 3.39
CA LEU A 27 -6.74 8.92 4.76
C LEU A 27 -5.60 9.26 5.75
N PRO A 28 -5.86 9.74 6.98
CA PRO A 28 -4.80 10.01 7.96
C PRO A 28 -3.89 8.78 8.11
N THR A 29 -2.76 8.81 7.40
CA THR A 29 -1.97 7.64 6.99
C THR A 29 -1.14 7.08 8.13
N SER A 30 -0.84 7.92 9.12
CA SER A 30 -0.02 7.58 10.28
C SER A 30 -0.61 6.41 11.08
N ASN A 31 -1.94 6.38 11.28
CA ASN A 31 -2.59 5.31 12.04
C ASN A 31 -2.58 3.99 11.26
N ARG A 32 -2.77 4.03 9.93
CA ARG A 32 -2.80 2.81 9.11
C ARG A 32 -1.41 2.18 8.96
N CYS A 33 -0.36 2.98 8.78
CA CYS A 33 1.02 2.50 8.79
C CYS A 33 1.41 1.94 10.16
N GLY A 34 1.08 2.65 11.25
CA GLY A 34 1.33 2.17 12.62
C GLY A 34 0.66 0.82 12.91
N ARG A 35 -0.61 0.65 12.49
CA ARG A 35 -1.33 -0.63 12.61
C ARG A 35 -0.70 -1.74 11.77
N LEU A 36 -0.22 -1.42 10.57
CA LEU A 36 0.48 -2.36 9.70
C LEU A 36 1.77 -2.87 10.37
N PHE A 37 2.60 -1.97 10.90
CA PHE A 37 3.82 -2.36 11.63
C PHE A 37 3.53 -3.09 12.96
N SER A 38 2.42 -2.78 13.63
CA SER A 38 1.98 -3.55 14.80
C SER A 38 1.60 -4.98 14.41
N GLN A 39 0.85 -5.16 13.32
CA GLN A 39 0.50 -6.48 12.79
C GLN A 39 1.73 -7.25 12.26
N ALA A 40 2.71 -6.55 11.70
CA ALA A 40 4.00 -7.10 11.26
C ALA A 40 4.70 -7.82 12.41
N LYS A 41 4.75 -7.18 13.59
CA LYS A 41 5.38 -7.76 14.79
C LYS A 41 4.72 -9.06 15.21
N THR A 42 3.40 -9.20 15.03
CA THR A 42 2.70 -10.46 15.29
C THR A 42 3.07 -11.56 14.28
N VAL A 43 3.30 -11.21 13.02
CA VAL A 43 3.71 -12.19 11.98
C VAL A 43 5.17 -12.61 12.17
N LEU A 44 6.04 -11.67 12.58
CA LEU A 44 7.47 -11.90 12.86
C LEU A 44 7.75 -12.46 14.27
N THR A 45 6.72 -12.98 14.96
CA THR A 45 6.90 -13.59 16.28
C THR A 45 7.98 -14.68 16.21
N PRO A 46 8.86 -14.87 17.22
CA PRO A 46 9.98 -15.81 17.17
C PRO A 46 9.62 -17.25 16.79
N HIS A 47 8.37 -17.65 17.02
CA HIS A 47 7.83 -18.95 16.62
C HIS A 47 7.78 -19.16 15.08
N GLN A 48 7.77 -18.07 14.31
CA GLN A 48 7.77 -18.04 12.84
C GLN A 48 9.16 -17.69 12.27
N SER A 49 10.24 -17.88 13.05
CA SER A 49 11.62 -17.49 12.67
C SER A 49 12.16 -18.13 11.40
N ALA A 50 11.50 -19.18 10.89
CA ALA A 50 11.82 -19.81 9.61
C ALA A 50 11.08 -19.19 8.40
N LEU A 51 10.29 -18.12 8.59
CA LEU A 51 9.57 -17.47 7.51
C LEU A 51 10.52 -16.65 6.65
N LEU A 52 10.66 -17.03 5.37
CA LEU A 52 11.45 -16.25 4.41
C LEU A 52 10.84 -14.85 4.25
N PRO A 53 11.68 -13.80 4.04
CA PRO A 53 11.20 -12.43 3.84
C PRO A 53 10.11 -12.30 2.75
N ILE A 54 10.25 -13.07 1.66
CA ILE A 54 9.27 -13.08 0.57
C ILE A 54 7.90 -13.59 1.00
N HIS A 55 7.85 -14.60 1.88
CA HIS A 55 6.58 -15.13 2.39
C HIS A 55 5.95 -14.17 3.41
N PHE A 56 6.77 -13.49 4.21
CA PHE A 56 6.30 -12.42 5.07
C PHE A 56 5.64 -11.29 4.28
N ASP A 57 6.29 -10.81 3.21
CA ASP A 57 5.77 -9.75 2.35
C ASP A 57 4.44 -10.16 1.70
N MET A 58 4.34 -11.40 1.20
CA MET A 58 3.10 -11.94 0.63
C MET A 58 1.96 -11.98 1.65
N ILE A 59 2.22 -12.47 2.87
CA ILE A 59 1.22 -12.54 3.94
C ILE A 59 0.77 -11.12 4.34
N MET A 60 1.71 -10.20 4.51
CA MET A 60 1.41 -8.81 4.88
C MET A 60 0.60 -8.11 3.78
N PHE A 61 0.97 -8.31 2.51
CA PHE A 61 0.28 -7.76 1.35
C PHE A 61 -1.18 -8.22 1.28
N LEU A 62 -1.43 -9.53 1.40
CA LEU A 62 -2.80 -10.08 1.40
C LEU A 62 -3.60 -9.63 2.63
N LYS A 63 -2.96 -9.56 3.80
CA LYS A 63 -3.62 -9.12 5.04
C LYS A 63 -4.01 -7.65 5.01
N ALA A 64 -3.17 -6.79 4.43
CA ALA A 64 -3.44 -5.37 4.26
C ALA A 64 -4.51 -5.09 3.19
N ASN A 65 -4.55 -5.92 2.14
CA ASN A 65 -5.46 -5.77 1.01
C ASN A 65 -6.67 -6.71 1.05
N ARG A 66 -6.98 -7.35 2.19
CA ARG A 66 -8.05 -8.36 2.32
C ARG A 66 -9.41 -7.90 1.79
N GLN A 67 -9.71 -6.60 1.85
CA GLN A 67 -10.96 -6.02 1.34
C GLN A 67 -11.05 -6.00 -0.20
N TYR A 68 -9.91 -6.04 -0.88
CA TYR A 68 -9.78 -6.02 -2.33
C TYR A 68 -9.44 -7.41 -2.87
N TRP A 69 -8.48 -8.09 -2.23
CA TRP A 69 -8.00 -9.40 -2.61
C TRP A 69 -7.90 -10.29 -1.38
N ASP A 70 -8.84 -11.22 -1.27
CA ASP A 70 -8.79 -12.25 -0.23
C ASP A 70 -8.18 -13.55 -0.78
N ARG A 71 -7.98 -14.53 0.11
CA ARG A 71 -7.42 -15.84 -0.27
C ARG A 71 -8.25 -16.54 -1.36
N ARG A 72 -9.57 -16.29 -1.40
CA ARG A 72 -10.46 -16.87 -2.42
C ARG A 72 -10.22 -16.24 -3.79
N THR A 73 -10.00 -14.94 -3.82
CA THR A 73 -9.66 -14.18 -5.04
C THR A 73 -8.36 -14.71 -5.63
N VAL A 74 -7.33 -14.92 -4.80
CA VAL A 74 -6.05 -15.49 -5.23
C VAL A 74 -6.21 -16.93 -5.74
N ALA A 75 -6.93 -17.79 -5.00
CA ALA A 75 -7.17 -19.16 -5.43
C ALA A 75 -7.96 -19.25 -6.75
N THR A 76 -8.90 -18.32 -6.95
CA THR A 76 -9.69 -18.25 -8.19
C THR A 76 -8.81 -17.78 -9.35
N ALA A 77 -7.97 -16.77 -9.13
CA ALA A 77 -7.00 -16.31 -10.14
C ALA A 77 -6.01 -17.43 -10.51
N GLU A 78 -5.49 -18.16 -9.53
CA GLU A 78 -4.60 -19.32 -9.75
C GLU A 78 -5.29 -20.41 -10.58
N ALA A 79 -6.55 -20.74 -10.28
CA ALA A 79 -7.33 -21.70 -11.06
C ALA A 79 -7.62 -21.21 -12.48
N LEU A 80 -7.86 -19.91 -12.68
CA LEU A 80 -8.04 -19.35 -14.02
C LEU A 80 -6.74 -19.38 -14.83
N LEU A 81 -5.61 -19.11 -14.19
CA LEU A 81 -4.28 -19.16 -14.82
C LEU A 81 -3.86 -20.59 -15.18
N SER A 82 -4.15 -21.58 -14.33
CA SER A 82 -3.86 -22.99 -14.63
C SER A 82 -4.73 -23.52 -15.77
N ASN A 83 -5.98 -23.08 -15.87
CA ASN A 83 -6.88 -23.39 -16.99
C ASN A 83 -6.52 -22.68 -18.30
N GLN A 84 -5.57 -21.73 -18.29
CA GLN A 84 -5.07 -21.02 -19.46
C GLN A 84 -3.77 -21.61 -20.03
N GLN A 85 -3.17 -22.63 -19.40
CA GLN A 85 -2.02 -23.31 -20.00
C GLN A 85 -2.47 -24.22 -21.15
N PRO A 86 -2.07 -23.95 -22.41
CA PRO A 86 -2.33 -24.87 -23.51
C PRO A 86 -1.58 -26.17 -23.23
N ALA A 87 -2.24 -27.29 -23.50
CA ALA A 87 -1.64 -28.63 -23.44
C ALA A 87 -0.32 -28.62 -24.22
N GLN A 88 0.79 -28.84 -23.51
CA GLN A 88 2.07 -29.20 -24.12
C GLN A 88 2.13 -30.72 -24.27
#